data_AF-A0A606C780-F1
#
_entry.id   AF-A0A606C780-F1
#
_cell.length_a   1.000
_cell.length_b   1.000
_cell.length_c   1.000
_cell.angle_alpha   90.00
_cell.angle_beta   90.00
_cell.angle_gamma   90.00
#
_symmetry.space_group_name_H-M   'P 1'
#
loop_
_entity.id
_entity.type
_entity.pdbx_description
1 polymer ?
#
loop_
_entity_poly.entity_id
_entity_poly.type
_entity_poly.pdbx_seq_one_letter_code
_entity_poly.pdbx_strand_id
1 'polypeptide(L)'
;MSTGVGSVQFARATGQKIIGEAKAHSKSMSGQTVAAFVGKLLPLGLLEKKVHGLFLSLSPLTPEAEDYFRTVENMGLTTKVGKELYNQITATLHLPTEEFLYREIKGYDLVAPNILKTDTGLYKLFILKEVNSGTPSNFVVFNKSGSQIDDERFLEDLKIGVSELAGLDFIMPSKKKIVDETPQVKREIVRGLTVGTEWADYRLPAGPTVFVGRNEFIGELLSHIKHNELPHVLQIKSRSGVGKSSLVSFL
;
A
#
# COMPACT_ATOMS: atom_id res chain seq x y z
N MET A 1 13.53 -25.03 -35.07
CA MET A 1 13.78 -23.92 -34.12
C MET A 1 12.67 -23.95 -33.08
N SER A 2 12.97 -24.50 -31.90
CA SER A 2 12.01 -24.71 -30.81
C SER A 2 12.20 -23.61 -29.78
N THR A 3 11.23 -22.70 -29.66
CA THR A 3 11.20 -21.66 -28.64
C THR A 3 10.77 -22.28 -27.32
N GLY A 4 11.72 -22.39 -26.39
CA GLY A 4 11.51 -22.93 -25.05
C GLY A 4 10.54 -22.08 -24.25
N VAL A 5 9.42 -22.67 -23.86
CA VAL A 5 8.53 -22.16 -22.82
C VAL A 5 9.25 -22.31 -21.50
N GLY A 6 9.55 -21.18 -20.85
CA GLY A 6 10.15 -21.15 -19.51
C GLY A 6 9.22 -21.87 -18.53
N SER A 7 9.60 -23.08 -18.15
CA SER A 7 8.92 -23.86 -17.12
C SER A 7 9.10 -23.14 -15.78
N VAL A 8 7.98 -22.76 -15.16
CA VAL A 8 7.97 -22.33 -13.76
C VAL A 8 8.40 -23.52 -12.93
N GLN A 9 9.63 -23.47 -12.44
CA GLN A 9 10.22 -24.52 -11.62
C GLN A 9 9.59 -24.44 -10.22
N PHE A 10 8.58 -25.25 -9.96
CA PHE A 10 8.07 -25.44 -8.60
C PHE A 10 9.17 -26.10 -7.77
N ALA A 11 9.72 -25.37 -6.81
CA ALA A 11 10.65 -25.95 -5.83
C ALA A 11 9.93 -27.08 -5.10
N ARG A 12 10.32 -28.33 -5.36
CA ARG A 12 9.90 -29.47 -4.53
C ARG A 12 10.46 -29.22 -3.13
N ALA A 13 9.58 -29.28 -2.12
CA ALA A 13 10.03 -29.32 -0.74
C ALA A 13 11.08 -30.42 -0.63
N THR A 14 12.29 -30.02 -0.27
CA THR A 14 13.35 -30.91 0.22
C THR A 14 12.75 -31.80 1.32
N GLY A 15 13.32 -32.95 1.64
CA GLY A 15 12.79 -33.86 2.69
C GLY A 15 12.66 -33.27 4.12
N GLN A 16 12.72 -31.95 4.26
CA GLN A 16 12.52 -31.15 5.46
C GLN A 16 11.05 -30.79 5.63
N LYS A 17 10.56 -30.83 6.88
CA LYS A 17 9.20 -30.40 7.21
C LYS A 17 9.11 -28.87 7.15
N ILE A 18 8.15 -28.33 6.41
CA ILE A 18 7.93 -26.88 6.34
C ILE A 18 6.97 -26.47 7.46
N ILE A 19 7.33 -25.42 8.21
CA ILE A 19 6.49 -24.83 9.25
C ILE A 19 6.21 -23.38 8.85
N GLY A 20 4.94 -23.09 8.60
CA GLY A 20 4.48 -21.77 8.15
C GLY A 20 3.87 -20.94 9.29
N GLU A 21 4.17 -19.64 9.32
CA GLU A 21 3.39 -18.66 10.07
C GLU A 21 2.94 -17.54 9.12
N ALA A 22 1.64 -17.23 9.10
CA ALA A 22 1.05 -16.21 8.24
C ALA A 22 0.37 -15.12 9.07
N LYS A 23 0.59 -13.86 8.71
CA LYS A 23 0.06 -12.68 9.41
C LYS A 23 -0.62 -11.71 8.44
N ALA A 24 -1.85 -11.34 8.79
CA ALA A 24 -2.63 -10.32 8.10
C ALA A 24 -2.91 -9.17 9.06
N HIS A 25 -2.00 -8.19 9.09
CA HIS A 25 -2.14 -6.96 9.85
C HIS A 25 -1.82 -5.78 8.95
N SER A 26 -2.37 -4.60 9.28
CA SER A 26 -2.12 -3.34 8.59
C SER A 26 -0.85 -2.62 9.06
N LYS A 27 -0.30 -3.02 10.21
CA LYS A 27 0.93 -2.45 10.77
C LYS A 27 2.14 -3.28 10.37
N SER A 28 3.29 -2.64 10.19
CA SER A 28 4.56 -3.34 9.98
C SER A 28 4.87 -4.33 11.10
N MET A 29 5.47 -5.46 10.74
CA MET A 29 5.79 -6.53 11.68
C MET A 29 7.07 -6.22 12.45
N SER A 30 6.98 -6.24 13.78
CA SER A 30 8.09 -5.97 14.68
C SER A 30 9.08 -7.13 14.78
N GLY A 31 10.31 -6.84 15.19
CA GLY A 31 11.34 -7.85 15.42
C GLY A 31 10.93 -8.89 16.47
N GLN A 32 10.13 -8.50 17.47
CA GLN A 32 9.56 -9.43 18.45
C GLN A 32 8.69 -10.51 17.81
N THR A 33 7.91 -10.17 16.79
CA THR A 33 7.03 -11.12 16.08
C THR A 33 7.87 -12.14 15.33
N VAL A 34 8.90 -11.68 14.61
CA VAL A 34 9.80 -12.55 13.86
C VAL A 34 10.63 -13.43 14.81
N ALA A 35 11.17 -12.87 15.89
CA ALA A 35 11.92 -13.62 16.89
C ALA A 35 11.08 -14.69 17.58
N ALA A 36 9.81 -14.40 17.87
CA ALA A 36 8.88 -15.39 18.43
C ALA A 36 8.64 -16.54 17.46
N PHE A 37 8.50 -16.28 16.16
CA PHE A 37 8.39 -17.32 15.13
C PHE A 37 9.66 -18.19 15.09
N VAL A 38 10.84 -17.57 15.03
CA VAL A 38 12.13 -18.29 15.04
C VAL A 38 12.28 -19.14 16.30
N GLY A 39 11.93 -18.60 17.47
CA GLY A 39 11.99 -19.30 18.75
C GLY A 39 11.13 -20.58 18.78
N LYS A 40 10.00 -20.61 18.08
CA LYS A 40 9.15 -21.82 17.95
C LYS A 40 9.83 -22.89 17.09
N LEU A 41 10.65 -22.51 16.13
CA LEU A 41 11.30 -23.43 15.18
C LEU A 41 12.57 -24.05 15.73
N LEU A 42 13.29 -23.35 16.61
CA LEU A 42 14.50 -23.86 17.28
C LEU A 42 14.31 -25.27 17.86
N PRO A 43 13.34 -25.53 18.76
CA PRO A 43 13.14 -26.86 19.34
C PRO A 43 12.65 -27.91 18.33
N LEU A 44 12.13 -27.49 17.17
CA LEU A 44 11.63 -28.37 16.11
C LEU A 44 12.74 -28.84 15.16
N GLY A 45 13.97 -28.39 15.39
CA GLY A 45 15.15 -28.84 14.67
C GLY A 45 15.59 -27.89 13.57
N LEU A 46 15.39 -26.58 13.74
CA LEU A 46 15.81 -25.56 12.77
C LEU A 46 17.33 -25.58 12.57
N LEU A 47 18.10 -25.66 13.66
CA LEU A 47 19.56 -25.68 13.61
C LEU A 47 20.10 -26.95 12.93
N GLU A 48 19.43 -28.08 13.15
CA GLU A 48 19.73 -29.37 12.52
C GLU A 48 19.16 -29.48 11.09
N LYS A 49 18.58 -28.39 10.56
CA LYS A 49 17.95 -28.35 9.24
C LYS A 49 16.93 -29.47 9.03
N LYS A 50 16.20 -29.86 10.09
CA LYS A 50 15.08 -30.83 10.01
C LYS A 50 13.79 -30.15 9.56
N VAL A 51 13.68 -28.85 9.84
CA VAL A 51 12.54 -28.02 9.47
C VAL A 51 12.99 -26.81 8.66
N HIS A 52 12.11 -26.32 7.80
CA HIS A 52 12.25 -25.04 7.11
C HIS A 52 11.13 -24.11 7.54
N GLY A 53 11.46 -22.90 7.99
CA GLY A 53 10.48 -21.90 8.39
C GLY A 53 10.02 -21.04 7.23
N LEU A 54 8.71 -20.87 7.06
CA LEU A 54 8.13 -19.95 6.08
C LEU A 54 7.28 -18.89 6.79
N PHE A 55 7.71 -17.64 6.74
CA PHE A 55 6.96 -16.52 7.31
C PHE A 55 6.31 -15.69 6.21
N LEU A 56 4.99 -15.53 6.27
CA LEU A 56 4.20 -14.76 5.30
C LEU A 56 3.53 -13.58 5.99
N SER A 57 3.65 -12.37 5.45
CA SER A 57 2.95 -11.20 6.00
C SER A 57 2.45 -10.25 4.92
N LEU A 58 1.20 -9.80 5.04
CA LEU A 58 0.66 -8.75 4.16
C LEU A 58 1.37 -7.41 4.36
N SER A 59 1.84 -7.15 5.59
CA SER A 59 2.61 -5.94 5.91
C SER A 59 4.12 -6.18 5.80
N PRO A 60 4.91 -5.14 5.46
CA PRO A 60 6.36 -5.23 5.49
C PRO A 60 6.88 -5.45 6.91
N LEU A 61 8.13 -5.91 7.01
CA LEU A 61 8.86 -5.96 8.26
C LEU A 61 9.31 -4.54 8.67
N THR A 62 9.52 -4.27 9.96
CA THR A 62 10.26 -3.06 10.36
C THR A 62 11.75 -3.23 10.04
N PRO A 63 12.53 -2.14 9.89
CA PRO A 63 13.97 -2.24 9.63
C PRO A 63 14.70 -3.13 10.64
N GLU A 64 14.34 -3.04 11.93
CA GLU A 64 14.94 -3.87 12.98
C GLU A 64 14.58 -5.35 12.82
N ALA A 65 13.37 -5.64 12.33
CA ALA A 65 12.92 -7.00 12.04
C ALA A 65 13.62 -7.58 10.80
N GLU A 66 13.86 -6.76 9.77
CA GLU A 66 14.66 -7.15 8.60
C GLU A 66 16.10 -7.45 8.99
N ASP A 67 16.73 -6.58 9.77
CA ASP A 67 18.09 -6.76 10.26
C ASP A 67 18.21 -8.05 11.10
N TYR A 68 17.28 -8.27 12.02
CA TYR A 68 17.21 -9.52 12.76
C TYR A 68 17.05 -10.73 11.83
N PHE A 69 16.12 -10.68 10.87
CA PHE A 69 15.88 -11.78 9.95
C PHE A 69 17.13 -12.16 9.15
N ARG A 70 17.89 -11.18 8.67
CA ARG A 70 19.16 -11.42 7.95
C ARG A 70 20.18 -12.22 8.77
N THR A 71 20.15 -12.12 10.11
CA THR A 71 21.05 -12.90 10.97
C THR A 71 20.66 -14.37 11.09
N VAL A 72 19.38 -14.70 10.85
CA VAL A 72 18.82 -16.05 11.06
C VAL A 72 18.37 -16.73 9.76
N GLU A 73 18.31 -16.02 8.64
CA GLU A 73 17.87 -16.54 7.33
C GLU A 73 18.60 -17.83 6.93
N ASN A 74 19.92 -17.87 7.14
CA ASN A 74 20.80 -18.99 6.82
C ASN A 74 20.49 -20.28 7.63
N MET A 75 19.64 -20.19 8.66
CA MET A 75 19.20 -21.34 9.46
C MET A 75 18.09 -22.16 8.77
N GLY A 76 17.65 -21.78 7.57
CA GLY A 76 16.54 -22.44 6.88
C GLY A 76 15.22 -21.69 7.07
N LEU A 77 15.25 -20.37 6.93
CA LEU A 77 14.08 -19.51 7.04
C LEU A 77 13.85 -18.78 5.72
N THR A 78 12.59 -18.53 5.39
CA THR A 78 12.20 -17.69 4.26
C THR A 78 11.06 -16.78 4.69
N THR A 79 11.18 -15.50 4.38
CA THR A 79 10.09 -14.53 4.53
C THR A 79 9.57 -14.11 3.16
N LYS A 80 8.26 -13.92 3.05
CA LYS A 80 7.63 -13.25 1.91
C LYS A 80 6.67 -12.22 2.48
N VAL A 81 6.96 -10.94 2.28
CA VAL A 81 6.22 -9.85 2.95
C VAL A 81 5.83 -8.72 2.01
N GLY A 82 4.78 -7.98 2.34
CA GLY A 82 4.39 -6.75 1.64
C GLY A 82 4.24 -6.96 0.13
N LYS A 83 4.92 -6.10 -0.65
CA LYS A 83 4.87 -6.14 -2.12
C LYS A 83 5.37 -7.45 -2.71
N GLU A 84 6.36 -8.10 -2.09
CA GLU A 84 6.88 -9.38 -2.57
C GLU A 84 5.80 -10.47 -2.49
N LEU A 85 5.12 -10.58 -1.34
CA LEU A 85 4.04 -11.52 -1.16
C LEU A 85 2.86 -11.20 -2.08
N TYR A 86 2.49 -9.93 -2.20
CA TYR A 86 1.44 -9.48 -3.12
C TYR A 86 1.74 -9.87 -4.58
N ASN A 87 2.97 -9.67 -5.04
CA ASN A 87 3.39 -10.04 -6.41
C ASN A 87 3.31 -11.55 -6.62
N GLN A 88 3.77 -12.34 -5.64
CA GLN A 88 3.72 -13.79 -5.73
C GLN A 88 2.29 -14.31 -5.72
N ILE A 89 1.41 -13.78 -4.86
CA ILE A 89 -0.02 -14.14 -4.86
C ILE A 89 -0.64 -13.78 -6.22
N THR A 90 -0.33 -12.59 -6.77
CA THR A 90 -0.81 -12.17 -8.10
C THR A 90 -0.40 -13.17 -9.18
N ALA A 91 0.88 -13.58 -9.20
CA ALA A 91 1.40 -14.54 -10.16
C ALA A 91 0.82 -15.95 -9.99
N THR A 92 0.77 -16.45 -8.74
CA THR A 92 0.24 -17.78 -8.41
C THR A 92 -1.25 -17.91 -8.72
N LEU A 93 -2.03 -16.86 -8.49
CA LEU A 93 -3.46 -16.85 -8.78
C LEU A 93 -3.78 -16.52 -10.25
N HIS A 94 -2.77 -16.24 -11.06
CA HIS A 94 -2.90 -15.79 -12.45
C HIS A 94 -3.84 -14.58 -12.57
N LEU A 95 -3.65 -13.60 -11.67
CA LEU A 95 -4.36 -12.33 -11.74
C LEU A 95 -3.62 -11.39 -12.72
N PRO A 96 -4.36 -10.50 -13.40
CA PRO A 96 -3.76 -9.53 -14.31
C PRO A 96 -2.76 -8.63 -13.56
N THR A 97 -1.66 -8.29 -14.23
CA THR A 97 -0.62 -7.42 -13.65
C THR A 97 -1.05 -5.96 -13.72
N GLU A 98 -0.41 -5.12 -12.90
CA GLU A 98 -0.68 -3.68 -12.88
C GLU A 98 -0.36 -3.03 -14.22
N GLU A 99 0.71 -3.44 -14.89
CA GLU A 99 1.10 -2.93 -16.21
C GLU A 99 0.05 -3.23 -17.28
N PHE A 100 -0.60 -4.40 -17.19
CA PHE A 100 -1.69 -4.78 -18.09
C PHE A 100 -2.91 -3.89 -17.86
N LEU A 101 -3.28 -3.67 -16.60
CA LEU A 101 -4.48 -2.90 -16.22
C LEU A 101 -4.31 -1.38 -16.31
N TYR A 102 -3.07 -0.88 -16.32
CA TYR A 102 -2.78 0.57 -16.36
C TYR A 102 -3.44 1.28 -17.56
N ARG A 103 -3.66 0.54 -18.66
CA ARG A 103 -4.29 1.06 -19.89
C ARG A 103 -5.77 1.42 -19.71
N GLU A 104 -6.43 0.82 -18.73
CA GLU A 104 -7.85 0.99 -18.44
C GLU A 104 -8.14 2.16 -17.49
N ILE A 105 -7.12 2.72 -16.83
CA ILE A 105 -7.25 3.78 -15.81
C ILE A 105 -6.79 5.16 -16.32
N LYS A 106 -7.00 5.47 -17.61
CA LYS A 106 -6.59 6.76 -18.20
C LYS A 106 -7.19 7.95 -17.44
N GLY A 107 -6.34 8.93 -17.12
CA GLY A 107 -6.72 10.12 -16.34
C GLY A 107 -6.56 9.95 -14.82
N TYR A 108 -6.11 8.78 -14.37
CA TYR A 108 -5.87 8.47 -12.96
C TYR A 108 -4.46 7.94 -12.73
N ASP A 109 -3.92 8.22 -11.55
CA ASP A 109 -2.72 7.58 -11.01
C ASP A 109 -3.10 6.47 -10.03
N LEU A 110 -2.38 5.35 -10.11
CA LEU A 110 -2.51 4.25 -9.17
C LEU A 110 -1.93 4.63 -7.79
N VAL A 111 -2.76 4.60 -6.76
CA VAL A 111 -2.36 4.85 -5.37
C VAL A 111 -2.01 3.54 -4.67
N ALA A 112 -2.93 2.57 -4.70
CA ALA A 112 -2.75 1.30 -4.03
C ALA A 112 -3.41 0.17 -4.82
N PRO A 113 -2.66 -0.86 -5.21
CA PRO A 113 -3.21 -2.04 -5.85
C PRO A 113 -3.52 -3.11 -4.81
N ASN A 114 -4.72 -3.69 -4.90
CA ASN A 114 -5.24 -4.65 -3.93
C ASN A 114 -5.78 -5.90 -4.64
N ILE A 115 -5.78 -7.01 -3.91
CA ILE A 115 -6.46 -8.25 -4.32
C ILE A 115 -7.71 -8.38 -3.46
N LEU A 116 -8.86 -8.43 -4.12
CA LEU A 116 -10.16 -8.59 -3.48
C LEU A 116 -10.63 -10.03 -3.66
N LYS A 117 -10.92 -10.72 -2.56
CA LYS A 117 -11.59 -12.02 -2.55
C LYS A 117 -13.00 -11.82 -2.03
N THR A 118 -13.98 -12.26 -2.80
CA THR A 118 -15.39 -12.34 -2.39
C THR A 118 -15.83 -13.80 -2.42
N ASP A 119 -17.08 -14.08 -2.08
CA ASP A 119 -17.73 -15.37 -2.36
C ASP A 119 -17.84 -15.67 -3.87
N THR A 120 -18.10 -14.64 -4.68
CA THR A 120 -18.26 -14.74 -6.14
C THR A 120 -16.95 -14.89 -6.93
N GLY A 121 -15.81 -14.50 -6.37
CA GLY A 121 -14.57 -14.57 -7.14
C GLY A 121 -13.34 -13.93 -6.51
N LEU A 122 -12.35 -13.74 -7.38
CA LEU A 122 -11.11 -13.01 -7.13
C LEU A 122 -11.03 -11.85 -8.12
N TYR A 123 -10.71 -10.68 -7.60
CA TYR A 123 -10.69 -9.44 -8.33
C TYR A 123 -9.42 -8.65 -8.03
N LYS A 124 -9.01 -7.80 -8.96
CA LYS A 124 -8.08 -6.71 -8.69
C LYS A 124 -8.88 -5.47 -8.34
N LEU A 125 -8.50 -4.80 -7.26
CA LEU A 125 -9.07 -3.52 -6.87
C LEU A 125 -7.96 -2.48 -6.83
N PHE A 126 -8.09 -1.43 -7.61
CA PHE A 126 -7.16 -0.31 -7.57
C PHE A 126 -7.82 0.87 -6.87
N ILE A 127 -7.11 1.44 -5.90
CA ILE A 127 -7.40 2.76 -5.36
C ILE A 127 -6.64 3.76 -6.21
N LEU A 128 -7.34 4.80 -6.65
CA LEU A 128 -6.91 5.74 -7.66
C LEU A 128 -7.07 7.17 -7.16
N LYS A 129 -6.23 8.06 -7.67
CA LYS A 129 -6.40 9.51 -7.62
C LYS A 129 -6.43 10.05 -9.04
N GLU A 130 -7.16 11.12 -9.29
CA GLU A 130 -7.02 11.83 -10.57
C GLU A 130 -5.59 12.37 -10.72
N VAL A 131 -5.06 12.41 -11.95
CA VAL A 131 -3.67 12.88 -12.23
C VAL A 131 -3.41 14.29 -11.67
N ASN A 132 -4.45 15.12 -11.64
CA ASN A 132 -4.38 16.50 -11.15
C ASN A 132 -4.78 16.68 -9.68
N SER A 133 -5.05 15.57 -8.97
CA SER A 133 -5.47 15.53 -7.57
C SER A 133 -4.36 14.99 -6.67
N GLY A 134 -4.26 15.56 -5.47
CA GLY A 134 -3.35 15.10 -4.42
C GLY A 134 -3.92 13.99 -3.53
N THR A 135 -5.24 13.71 -3.61
CA THR A 135 -5.93 12.79 -2.71
C THR A 135 -6.59 11.64 -3.49
N PRO A 136 -6.54 10.39 -2.97
CA PRO A 136 -7.31 9.29 -3.52
C PRO A 136 -8.80 9.61 -3.43
N SER A 137 -9.50 9.43 -4.54
CA SER A 137 -10.93 9.76 -4.68
C SER A 137 -11.71 8.64 -5.32
N ASN A 138 -11.04 7.71 -6.00
CA ASN A 138 -11.72 6.71 -6.82
C ASN A 138 -11.19 5.31 -6.55
N PHE A 139 -11.99 4.31 -6.91
CA PHE A 139 -11.52 2.95 -7.07
C PHE A 139 -12.06 2.31 -8.34
N VAL A 140 -11.40 1.26 -8.81
CA VAL A 140 -11.87 0.46 -9.94
C VAL A 140 -11.63 -1.02 -9.63
N VAL A 141 -12.54 -1.86 -10.09
CA VAL A 141 -12.47 -3.31 -9.88
C VAL A 141 -12.36 -4.01 -11.22
N PHE A 142 -11.44 -4.95 -11.32
CA PHE A 142 -11.24 -5.81 -12.49
C PHE A 142 -11.41 -7.27 -12.10
N ASN A 143 -12.04 -8.05 -12.98
CA ASN A 143 -12.11 -9.49 -12.83
C ASN A 143 -10.75 -10.15 -13.17
N LYS A 144 -10.70 -11.48 -13.11
CA LYS A 144 -9.52 -12.28 -13.43
C LYS A 144 -9.07 -12.18 -14.90
N SER A 145 -9.96 -11.84 -15.83
CA SER A 145 -9.57 -11.59 -17.23
C SER A 145 -9.03 -10.17 -17.46
N GLY A 146 -9.06 -9.33 -16.42
CA GLY A 146 -8.67 -7.91 -16.49
C GLY A 146 -9.74 -7.01 -17.09
N SER A 147 -10.97 -7.49 -17.22
CA SER A 147 -12.12 -6.66 -17.60
C SER A 147 -12.65 -5.93 -16.38
N GLN A 148 -12.95 -4.64 -16.54
CA GLN A 148 -13.56 -3.83 -15.50
C GLN A 148 -14.97 -4.34 -15.16
N ILE A 149 -15.31 -4.34 -13.87
CA ILE A 149 -16.65 -4.72 -13.40
C ILE A 149 -17.64 -3.59 -13.72
N ASP A 150 -18.78 -3.97 -14.29
CA ASP A 150 -19.89 -3.07 -14.66
C ASP A 150 -21.16 -3.31 -13.84
N ASP A 151 -21.09 -4.18 -12.83
CA ASP A 151 -22.18 -4.41 -11.87
C ASP A 151 -22.16 -3.32 -10.79
N GLU A 152 -23.00 -2.30 -10.97
CA GLU A 152 -23.13 -1.18 -10.04
C GLU A 152 -23.55 -1.61 -8.63
N ARG A 153 -24.43 -2.62 -8.51
CA ARG A 153 -24.89 -3.11 -7.18
C ARG A 153 -23.73 -3.72 -6.42
N PHE A 154 -22.95 -4.55 -7.10
CA PHE A 154 -21.74 -5.14 -6.51
C PHE A 154 -20.76 -4.05 -6.04
N LEU A 155 -20.56 -2.98 -6.82
CA LEU A 155 -19.64 -1.89 -6.47
C LEU A 155 -20.16 -1.05 -5.29
N GLU A 156 -21.47 -0.81 -5.20
CA GLU A 156 -22.09 -0.15 -4.04
C GLU A 156 -22.01 -1.02 -2.79
N ASP A 157 -22.29 -2.32 -2.91
CA ASP A 157 -22.13 -3.26 -1.81
C ASP A 157 -20.68 -3.30 -1.28
N LEU A 158 -19.69 -3.14 -2.17
CA LEU A 158 -18.29 -3.00 -1.77
C LEU A 158 -18.02 -1.71 -0.99
N LYS A 159 -18.61 -0.57 -1.38
CA LYS A 159 -18.49 0.70 -0.62
C LYS A 159 -19.07 0.57 0.78
N ILE A 160 -20.19 -0.14 0.92
CA ILE A 160 -20.85 -0.37 2.20
C ILE A 160 -20.06 -1.38 3.05
N GLY A 161 -19.58 -2.46 2.44
CA GLY A 161 -18.93 -3.58 3.12
C GLY A 161 -17.46 -3.35 3.49
N VAL A 162 -16.77 -2.43 2.80
CA VAL A 162 -15.33 -2.16 3.00
C VAL A 162 -15.14 -0.71 3.41
N SER A 163 -14.78 -0.50 4.68
CA SER A 163 -14.68 0.84 5.29
C SER A 163 -13.72 1.79 4.55
N GLU A 164 -12.66 1.25 3.97
CA GLU A 164 -11.65 1.96 3.22
C GLU A 164 -12.16 2.48 1.86
N LEU A 165 -13.26 1.92 1.35
CA LEU A 165 -13.87 2.31 0.08
C LEU A 165 -15.06 3.26 0.26
N ALA A 166 -15.61 3.38 1.47
CA ALA A 166 -16.84 4.13 1.73
C ALA A 166 -16.79 5.60 1.25
N GLY A 167 -15.60 6.22 1.32
CA GLY A 167 -15.37 7.60 0.87
C GLY A 167 -14.87 7.75 -0.57
N LEU A 168 -14.81 6.67 -1.34
CA LEU A 168 -14.29 6.67 -2.71
C LEU A 168 -15.43 6.43 -3.72
N ASP A 169 -15.30 6.99 -4.92
CA ASP A 169 -16.21 6.75 -6.03
C ASP A 169 -15.71 5.63 -6.94
N PHE A 170 -16.57 4.70 -7.36
CA PHE A 170 -16.15 3.68 -8.31
C PHE A 170 -16.18 4.21 -9.75
N ILE A 171 -15.18 3.81 -10.53
CA ILE A 171 -15.18 4.04 -11.97
C ILE A 171 -16.00 2.93 -12.62
N MET A 172 -16.95 3.31 -13.47
CA MET A 172 -17.69 2.39 -14.34
C MET A 172 -17.05 2.34 -15.73
N PRO A 173 -17.09 1.20 -16.43
CA PRO A 173 -16.64 1.13 -17.80
C PRO A 173 -17.54 2.01 -18.66
N SER A 174 -16.99 3.12 -19.15
CA SER A 174 -17.70 4.04 -20.02
C SER A 174 -18.20 3.30 -21.28
N LYS A 175 -19.50 3.09 -21.43
CA LYS A 175 -20.10 2.88 -22.76
C LYS A 175 -19.75 4.14 -23.54
N LYS A 176 -18.79 4.05 -24.47
CA LYS A 176 -18.26 5.15 -25.32
C LYS A 176 -19.22 6.34 -25.37
N LYS A 177 -19.08 7.29 -24.44
CA LYS A 177 -19.57 8.64 -24.66
C LYS A 177 -18.40 9.35 -25.33
N ILE A 178 -18.59 9.64 -26.60
CA ILE A 178 -17.93 10.79 -27.22
C ILE A 178 -18.37 11.95 -26.33
N VAL A 179 -17.46 12.51 -25.53
CA VAL A 179 -17.75 13.73 -24.78
C VAL A 179 -16.84 14.79 -25.36
N ASP A 180 -17.53 15.72 -26.00
CA ASP A 180 -17.07 17.02 -26.44
C ASP A 180 -16.13 17.66 -25.43
N GLU A 181 -15.10 18.32 -25.96
CA GLU A 181 -14.34 19.31 -25.23
C GLU A 181 -15.30 20.35 -24.67
N THR A 182 -15.37 20.50 -23.35
CA THR A 182 -15.64 21.81 -22.76
C THR A 182 -15.02 21.93 -21.36
N PRO A 183 -14.40 23.08 -21.03
CA PRO A 183 -13.32 23.13 -20.06
C PRO A 183 -13.72 23.75 -18.71
N GLN A 184 -12.79 23.61 -17.75
CA GLN A 184 -12.66 24.30 -16.47
C GLN A 184 -13.61 23.88 -15.33
N VAL A 185 -13.19 22.85 -14.59
CA VAL A 185 -13.46 22.83 -13.15
C VAL A 185 -12.47 23.80 -12.49
N LYS A 186 -12.97 24.92 -11.98
CA LYS A 186 -12.23 25.80 -11.07
C LYS A 186 -11.72 24.95 -9.91
N ARG A 187 -10.40 24.85 -9.76
CA ARG A 187 -9.75 24.41 -8.52
C ARG A 187 -10.12 25.41 -7.41
N GLU A 188 -11.07 25.08 -6.57
CA GLU A 188 -11.18 25.71 -5.25
C GLU A 188 -10.66 24.73 -4.21
N ILE A 189 -9.40 24.91 -3.82
CA ILE A 189 -8.92 24.42 -2.54
C ILE A 189 -9.54 25.35 -1.49
N VAL A 190 -10.48 24.84 -0.70
CA VAL A 190 -11.16 25.61 0.34
C VAL A 190 -10.12 26.18 1.31
N ARG A 191 -10.16 27.49 1.51
CA ARG A 191 -9.21 28.27 2.31
C ARG A 191 -9.35 27.88 3.80
N GLY A 192 -8.23 27.49 4.45
CA GLY A 192 -8.14 27.36 5.90
C GLY A 192 -7.54 26.03 6.36
N LEU A 193 -6.39 26.09 7.05
CA LEU A 193 -5.79 24.93 7.72
C LEU A 193 -6.56 24.66 9.03
N THR A 194 -7.19 23.50 9.16
CA THR A 194 -7.64 23.03 10.48
C THR A 194 -6.44 22.35 11.15
N VAL A 195 -5.74 23.08 12.02
CA VAL A 195 -4.62 22.55 12.81
C VAL A 195 -5.14 21.99 14.12
N GLY A 196 -4.61 20.84 14.54
CA GLY A 196 -4.84 20.33 15.89
C GLY A 196 -4.13 21.23 16.91
N THR A 197 -4.89 21.81 17.84
CA THR A 197 -4.38 22.65 18.93
C THR A 197 -4.09 21.86 20.20
N GLU A 198 -4.58 20.63 20.30
CA GLU A 198 -4.47 19.78 21.50
C GLU A 198 -3.78 18.43 21.24
N TRP A 199 -3.29 17.81 22.33
CA TRP A 199 -2.60 16.51 22.32
C TRP A 199 -3.44 15.38 21.70
N ALA A 200 -4.77 15.47 21.75
CA ALA A 200 -5.70 14.44 21.30
C ALA A 200 -5.91 14.38 19.78
N ASP A 201 -5.52 15.42 19.02
CA ASP A 201 -5.75 15.52 17.57
C ASP A 201 -4.71 14.74 16.74
N TYR A 202 -4.59 13.43 16.97
CA TYR A 202 -3.66 12.56 16.25
C TYR A 202 -3.97 12.38 14.75
N ARG A 203 -5.10 12.90 14.26
CA ARG A 203 -5.53 12.81 12.85
C ARG A 203 -5.30 14.10 12.05
N LEU A 204 -4.98 15.21 12.73
CA LEU A 204 -4.72 16.49 12.07
C LEU A 204 -3.21 16.76 12.02
N PRO A 205 -2.72 17.47 10.98
CA PRO A 205 -1.33 17.92 10.95
C PRO A 205 -1.07 18.80 12.16
N ALA A 206 0.08 18.59 12.79
CA ALA A 206 0.46 19.30 14.00
C ALA A 206 0.71 20.78 13.68
N GLY A 207 0.10 21.69 14.44
CA GLY A 207 0.25 23.13 14.22
C GLY A 207 1.69 23.63 14.41
N PRO A 208 2.06 24.80 13.85
CA PRO A 208 3.43 25.35 13.93
C PRO A 208 3.95 25.51 15.37
N THR A 209 3.05 25.69 16.33
CA THR A 209 3.35 25.86 17.77
C THR A 209 3.93 24.61 18.43
N VAL A 210 3.81 23.43 17.82
CA VAL A 210 4.32 22.16 18.38
C VAL A 210 5.72 21.77 17.88
N PHE A 211 6.34 22.59 17.02
CA PHE A 211 7.68 22.36 16.49
C PHE A 211 8.75 22.93 17.43
N VAL A 212 8.95 22.27 18.57
CA VAL A 212 9.94 22.70 19.58
C VAL A 212 11.37 22.60 19.01
N GLY A 213 12.09 23.72 19.02
CA GLY A 213 13.53 23.77 18.66
C GLY A 213 13.86 23.84 17.17
N ARG A 214 12.89 24.12 16.28
CA ARG A 214 13.09 24.16 14.81
C ARG A 214 12.75 25.51 14.17
N ASN A 215 12.90 26.60 14.92
CA ASN A 215 12.44 27.93 14.52
C ASN A 215 13.11 28.45 13.23
N GLU A 216 14.40 28.16 13.02
CA GLU A 216 15.13 28.57 11.80
C GLU A 216 14.59 27.84 10.55
N PHE A 217 14.45 26.51 10.64
CA PHE A 217 13.87 25.69 9.56
C PHE A 217 12.43 26.09 9.22
N ILE A 218 11.61 26.38 10.24
CA ILE A 218 10.24 26.89 10.04
C ILE A 218 10.27 28.28 9.39
N GLY A 219 11.22 29.14 9.75
CA GLY A 219 11.43 30.44 9.12
C GLY A 219 11.77 30.32 7.63
N GLU A 220 12.66 29.41 7.27
CA GLU A 220 13.00 29.10 5.87
C GLU A 220 11.78 28.57 5.10
N LEU A 221 11.03 27.63 5.69
CA LEU A 221 9.83 27.08 5.08
C LEU A 221 8.77 28.16 4.82
N LEU A 222 8.51 29.02 5.81
CA LEU A 222 7.55 30.12 5.71
C LEU A 222 8.00 31.17 4.69
N SER A 223 9.30 31.44 4.60
CA SER A 223 9.86 32.34 3.59
C SER A 223 9.70 31.76 2.18
N HIS A 224 10.00 30.48 2.01
CA HIS A 224 9.81 29.78 0.73
C HIS A 224 8.35 29.79 0.30
N ILE A 225 7.45 29.50 1.23
CA ILE A 225 6.00 29.56 1.06
C ILE A 225 5.52 30.95 0.61
N LYS A 226 5.96 32.03 1.29
CA LYS A 226 5.49 33.40 1.03
C LYS A 226 5.86 33.94 -0.36
N HIS A 227 6.94 33.42 -0.96
CA HIS A 227 7.44 33.91 -2.24
C HIS A 227 7.04 33.01 -3.42
N ASN A 228 6.19 32.00 -3.20
CA ASN A 228 5.80 31.04 -4.22
C ASN A 228 4.32 31.24 -4.61
N GLU A 229 4.04 31.37 -5.90
CA GLU A 229 2.70 31.64 -6.42
C GLU A 229 1.92 30.36 -6.79
N LEU A 230 2.59 29.20 -6.72
CA LEU A 230 2.02 27.90 -7.08
C LEU A 230 1.82 27.01 -5.84
N PRO A 231 0.67 26.32 -5.72
CA PRO A 231 0.37 25.49 -4.56
C PRO A 231 1.25 24.24 -4.51
N HIS A 232 1.83 23.98 -3.34
CA HIS A 232 2.72 22.84 -3.09
C HIS A 232 2.31 22.06 -1.84
N VAL A 233 2.42 20.73 -1.91
CA VAL A 233 2.29 19.84 -0.75
C VAL A 233 3.68 19.53 -0.21
N LEU A 234 4.00 20.01 0.99
CA LEU A 234 5.28 19.81 1.67
C LEU A 234 5.11 18.77 2.80
N GLN A 235 5.84 17.66 2.71
CA GLN A 235 5.84 16.64 3.76
C GLN A 235 7.14 16.70 4.56
N ILE A 236 7.05 16.99 5.87
CA ILE A 236 8.20 17.00 6.77
C ILE A 236 8.28 15.64 7.49
N LYS A 237 9.26 14.81 7.10
CA LYS A 237 9.52 13.50 7.70
C LYS A 237 10.58 13.60 8.81
N SER A 238 10.34 12.97 9.95
CA SER A 238 11.37 12.74 10.98
C SER A 238 11.79 11.27 11.03
N ARG A 239 12.99 10.98 11.56
CA ARG A 239 13.44 9.60 11.80
C ARG A 239 12.61 8.99 12.95
N SER A 240 12.36 7.68 12.88
CA SER A 240 11.60 6.92 13.88
C SER A 240 12.16 7.14 15.30
N GLY A 241 11.28 7.43 16.28
CA GLY A 241 11.62 7.52 17.70
C GLY A 241 11.60 8.91 18.35
N VAL A 242 11.44 10.01 17.60
CA VAL A 242 11.57 11.40 18.12
C VAL A 242 10.32 12.29 18.01
N GLY A 243 9.17 11.76 17.58
CA GLY A 243 7.92 12.53 17.51
C GLY A 243 7.53 13.00 16.09
N LYS A 244 6.24 13.30 15.95
CA LYS A 244 5.37 13.29 14.75
C LYS A 244 5.99 13.86 13.46
N SER A 245 5.77 13.15 12.34
CA SER A 245 5.88 13.70 10.99
C SER A 245 4.69 14.62 10.73
N SER A 246 4.93 15.80 10.16
CA SER A 246 3.87 16.78 9.87
C SER A 246 3.74 17.00 8.38
N LEU A 247 2.50 17.01 7.89
CA LEU A 247 2.15 17.41 6.53
C LEU A 247 1.84 18.91 6.55
N VAL A 248 2.56 19.70 5.75
CA VAL A 248 2.27 21.10 5.49
C VAL A 248 1.77 21.19 4.06
N SER A 249 0.46 21.24 3.87
CA SER A 249 -0.10 21.66 2.58
C SER A 249 -0.18 23.18 2.61
N PHE A 250 0.46 23.86 1.66
CA PHE A 250 0.32 25.31 1.51
C PHE A 250 -0.14 25.67 0.09
N LEU A 251 -0.96 26.71 -0.01
CA LEU A 251 -1.38 27.37 -1.25
C LEU A 251 -0.37 28.45 -1.61
#